data_AF-A0A5C7QIB3-F1
#
_entry.id   AF-A0A5C7QIB3-F1
#
_cell.length_a   1.000
_cell.length_b   1.000
_cell.length_c   1.000
_cell.angle_alpha   90.00
_cell.angle_beta   90.00
_cell.angle_gamma   90.00
#
_symmetry.space_group_name_H-M   'P 1'
#
loop_
_entity.id
_entity.type
_entity.pdbx_description
1 polymer ?
#
loop_
_entity_poly.entity_id
_entity_poly.type
_entity_poly.pdbx_seq_one_letter_code
_entity_poly.pdbx_strand_id
1 'polypeptide(L)'
;MNEDIVQDRREKVVELTARGWTAKQISENLGLTERTVQRYRKSAGISEPPLPRVSDAQFDAALRLLEDGAPYSEAAATVGCSAHALRRRFPGQGWTKLEVARFSAFMRRMKRA
;
A
#
# COMPACT_ATOMS: atom_id res chain seq x y z
N MET A 1 -15.78 -33.52 17.30
CA MET A 1 -16.23 -32.54 18.32
C MET A 1 -15.42 -31.23 18.34
N ASN A 2 -14.33 -31.08 17.58
CA ASN A 2 -13.59 -29.81 17.49
C ASN A 2 -13.98 -28.95 16.27
N GLU A 3 -14.46 -29.56 15.19
CA GLU A 3 -14.86 -28.85 13.95
C GLU A 3 -16.03 -27.88 14.19
N ASP A 4 -17.05 -28.30 14.94
CA ASP A 4 -18.27 -27.51 15.18
C ASP A 4 -17.99 -26.24 15.98
N ILE A 5 -17.11 -26.32 16.99
CA ILE A 5 -16.70 -25.17 17.80
C ILE A 5 -15.92 -24.16 16.95
N VAL A 6 -15.13 -24.65 15.98
CA VAL A 6 -14.35 -23.79 15.08
C VAL A 6 -15.25 -23.09 14.07
N GLN A 7 -16.27 -23.77 13.54
CA GLN A 7 -17.24 -23.16 12.61
C GLN A 7 -18.11 -22.13 13.32
N ASP A 8 -18.66 -22.44 14.49
CA ASP A 8 -19.47 -21.50 15.30
C ASP A 8 -18.70 -20.20 15.59
N ARG A 9 -17.42 -20.33 15.96
CA ARG A 9 -16.54 -19.15 16.19
C ARG A 9 -16.29 -18.34 14.93
N ARG A 10 -16.14 -18.99 13.77
CA ARG A 10 -15.95 -18.29 12.48
C ARG A 10 -17.20 -17.52 12.09
N GLU A 11 -18.37 -18.13 12.21
CA GLU A 11 -19.66 -17.50 11.92
C GLU A 11 -19.90 -16.27 12.79
N LYS A 12 -19.61 -16.37 14.10
CA LYS A 12 -19.67 -15.24 15.03
C LYS A 12 -18.77 -14.07 14.61
N VAL A 13 -17.55 -14.36 14.14
CA VAL A 13 -16.63 -13.32 13.65
C VAL A 13 -17.19 -12.63 12.41
N VAL A 14 -17.77 -13.39 11.48
CA VAL A 14 -18.40 -12.83 10.26
C VAL A 14 -19.57 -11.91 10.64
N GLU A 15 -20.46 -12.38 11.50
CA GLU A 15 -21.62 -11.64 11.97
C GLU A 15 -21.23 -10.30 12.63
N LEU A 16 -20.30 -10.34 13.60
CA LEU A 16 -19.85 -9.13 14.29
C LEU A 16 -19.11 -8.17 13.34
N THR A 17 -18.37 -8.69 12.37
CA THR A 17 -17.70 -7.86 11.35
C THR A 17 -18.73 -7.15 10.47
N ALA A 18 -19.82 -7.82 10.07
CA ALA A 18 -20.90 -7.19 9.30
C ALA A 18 -21.62 -6.08 10.10
N ARG A 19 -21.64 -6.18 11.43
CA ARG A 19 -22.13 -5.13 12.35
C ARG A 19 -21.13 -3.98 12.57
N GLY A 20 -19.99 -3.98 11.87
CA GLY A 20 -18.98 -2.92 11.94
C GLY A 20 -18.01 -3.02 13.13
N TRP A 21 -17.97 -4.15 13.84
CA TRP A 21 -17.05 -4.31 14.97
C TRP A 21 -15.59 -4.38 14.51
N THR A 22 -14.69 -3.82 15.30
CA THR A 22 -13.24 -3.90 15.06
C THR A 22 -12.68 -5.28 15.44
N ALA A 23 -11.52 -5.65 14.90
CA ALA A 23 -10.89 -6.92 15.24
C ALA A 23 -10.59 -7.06 16.74
N LYS A 24 -10.21 -5.95 17.39
CA LYS A 24 -9.98 -5.89 18.84
C LYS A 24 -11.24 -6.18 19.64
N GLN A 25 -12.35 -5.48 19.36
CA GLN A 25 -13.62 -5.72 20.06
C GLN A 25 -14.11 -7.16 19.89
N ILE A 26 -13.98 -7.72 18.69
CA ILE A 26 -14.35 -9.12 18.43
C ILE A 26 -13.45 -10.08 19.22
N SER A 27 -12.14 -9.80 19.28
CA SER A 27 -11.19 -10.64 20.01
C SER A 27 -11.47 -10.67 21.51
N GLU A 28 -11.76 -9.52 22.11
CA GLU A 28 -12.14 -9.39 23.53
C GLU A 28 -13.48 -10.09 23.82
N ASN A 29 -14.47 -9.91 22.94
CA ASN A 29 -15.80 -10.49 23.11
C ASN A 29 -15.83 -12.04 22.98
N LEU A 30 -15.00 -12.61 22.09
CA LEU A 30 -15.00 -14.05 21.80
C LEU A 30 -13.84 -14.80 22.47
N GLY A 31 -12.99 -14.12 23.24
CA GLY A 31 -11.79 -14.72 23.84
C GLY A 31 -10.79 -15.24 22.80
N LEU A 32 -10.67 -14.56 21.66
CA LEU A 32 -9.75 -14.89 20.58
C LEU A 32 -8.57 -13.93 20.57
N THR A 33 -7.54 -14.23 19.78
CA THR A 33 -6.53 -13.23 19.42
C THR A 33 -6.97 -12.46 18.18
N GLU A 34 -6.54 -11.21 18.05
CA GLU A 34 -6.79 -10.40 16.84
C GLU A 34 -6.30 -11.12 15.56
N ARG A 35 -5.20 -11.89 15.65
CA ARG A 35 -4.68 -12.71 14.55
C ARG A 35 -5.68 -13.77 14.09
N THR A 36 -6.37 -14.43 15.02
CA THR A 36 -7.41 -15.42 14.69
C THR A 36 -8.62 -14.75 14.04
N VAL A 37 -9.05 -13.59 14.54
CA VAL A 37 -10.13 -12.80 13.94
C VAL A 37 -9.80 -12.42 12.50
N GLN A 38 -8.60 -11.91 12.24
CA GLN A 38 -8.14 -11.57 10.89
C GLN A 38 -8.07 -12.81 9.98
N ARG A 39 -7.64 -13.97 10.50
CA ARG A 39 -7.64 -15.23 9.75
C ARG A 39 -9.05 -15.66 9.34
N TYR A 40 -10.04 -15.53 10.21
CA TYR A 40 -11.44 -15.85 9.89
C TYR A 40 -12.07 -14.84 8.91
N ARG A 41 -11.78 -13.54 9.06
CA ARG A 41 -12.17 -12.53 8.06
C ARG A 41 -11.59 -12.84 6.68
N LYS A 42 -10.31 -13.21 6.63
CA LYS A 42 -9.62 -13.59 5.39
C LYS A 42 -10.23 -14.85 4.77
N SER A 43 -10.47 -15.89 5.56
CA SER A 43 -11.08 -17.12 5.03
C SER A 43 -12.54 -16.92 4.60
N ALA A 44 -13.24 -15.93 5.16
CA ALA A 44 -14.59 -15.53 4.76
C ALA A 44 -14.62 -14.49 3.61
N GLY A 45 -13.47 -14.04 3.11
CA GLY A 45 -13.40 -13.05 2.02
C GLY A 45 -13.79 -11.62 2.41
N ILE A 46 -13.83 -11.30 3.71
CA ILE A 46 -14.28 -9.98 4.23
C ILE A 46 -13.12 -9.00 4.37
N SER A 47 -11.89 -9.49 4.53
CA SER A 47 -10.73 -8.61 4.59
C SER A 47 -10.50 -7.93 3.24
N GLU A 48 -10.27 -6.62 3.23
CA GLU A 48 -9.84 -5.91 2.02
C GLU A 48 -8.64 -6.62 1.39
N PRO A 49 -8.64 -6.78 0.05
CA PRO A 49 -7.48 -7.32 -0.64
C PRO A 49 -6.27 -6.41 -0.35
N PRO A 50 -5.05 -6.97 -0.24
CA PRO A 50 -3.85 -6.14 -0.15
C PRO A 50 -3.83 -5.15 -1.31
N LEU A 51 -3.40 -3.91 -1.03
CA LEU A 51 -3.19 -2.93 -2.10
C LEU A 51 -2.35 -3.55 -3.22
N PRO A 52 -2.72 -3.34 -4.50
CA PRO A 52 -1.96 -3.87 -5.62
C PRO A 52 -0.50 -3.44 -5.52
N ARG A 53 0.42 -4.39 -5.72
CA ARG A 53 1.84 -4.05 -5.86
C ARG A 53 2.03 -3.31 -7.19
N VAL A 54 2.99 -2.40 -7.21
CA VAL A 54 3.47 -1.78 -8.46
C VAL A 54 3.91 -2.91 -9.39
N SER A 55 3.30 -2.97 -10.58
CA SER A 55 3.58 -3.98 -11.59
C SER A 55 4.93 -3.73 -12.26
N ASP A 56 5.50 -4.76 -12.88
CA ASP A 56 6.74 -4.61 -13.65
C ASP A 56 6.56 -3.62 -14.82
N ALA A 57 5.40 -3.61 -15.47
CA ALA A 57 5.08 -2.62 -16.51
C ALA A 57 5.12 -1.17 -16.00
N GLN A 58 4.67 -0.91 -14.76
CA GLN A 58 4.79 0.41 -14.13
C GLN A 58 6.25 0.75 -13.81
N PHE A 59 7.07 -0.23 -13.44
CA PHE A 59 8.50 0.00 -13.23
C PHE A 59 9.25 0.28 -14.53
N ASP A 60 8.92 -0.41 -15.62
CA ASP A 60 9.52 -0.18 -16.94
C ASP A 60 9.18 1.22 -17.46
N ALA A 61 7.92 1.63 -17.30
CA ALA A 61 7.49 2.99 -17.63
C ALA A 61 8.21 4.04 -16.77
N ALA A 62 8.39 3.77 -15.48
CA ALA A 62 9.13 4.67 -14.59
C ALA A 62 10.61 4.77 -14.97
N LEU A 63 11.24 3.66 -15.36
CA LEU A 63 12.65 3.64 -15.77
C LEU A 63 12.89 4.52 -16.98
N ARG A 64 12.03 4.43 -18.02
CA ARG A 64 12.14 5.29 -19.21
C ARG A 64 12.07 6.77 -18.85
N LEU A 65 11.14 7.15 -17.97
CA LEU A 65 11.04 8.53 -17.50
C LEU A 65 12.31 8.98 -16.77
N LEU A 66 12.92 8.11 -15.97
CA LEU A 66 14.17 8.42 -15.27
C LEU A 66 15.34 8.55 -16.25
N GLU A 67 15.43 7.67 -17.26
CA GLU A 67 16.42 7.73 -18.34
C GLU A 67 16.29 9.01 -19.18
N ASP A 68 15.06 9.47 -19.40
CA ASP A 68 14.74 10.76 -20.04
C ASP A 68 15.04 11.97 -19.12
N GLY A 69 15.52 11.73 -17.91
CA GLY A 69 15.93 12.76 -16.95
C GLY A 69 14.80 13.26 -16.06
N ALA A 70 13.68 12.56 -15.91
CA ALA A 70 12.68 12.94 -14.92
C ALA A 70 13.22 12.74 -13.48
N PRO A 71 12.88 13.62 -12.53
CA PRO A 71 13.12 13.35 -11.11
C PRO A 71 12.20 12.22 -10.62
N TYR A 72 12.66 11.47 -9.61
CA TYR A 72 11.88 10.33 -9.04
C TYR A 72 10.45 10.69 -8.62
N SER A 73 10.21 11.92 -8.16
CA SER A 73 8.87 12.37 -7.78
C SER A 73 7.91 12.44 -8.96
N GLU A 74 8.41 12.86 -10.12
CA GLU A 74 7.62 12.98 -11.34
C GLU A 74 7.36 11.60 -11.93
N ALA A 75 8.40 10.77 -12.08
CA ALA A 75 8.24 9.38 -12.52
C ALA A 75 7.26 8.60 -11.63
N ALA A 76 7.33 8.78 -10.31
CA ALA A 76 6.45 8.12 -9.36
C ALA A 76 4.99 8.58 -9.48
N ALA A 77 4.76 9.89 -9.64
CA ALA A 77 3.43 10.44 -9.85
C ALA A 77 2.81 9.92 -11.16
N THR A 78 3.61 9.82 -12.22
CA THR A 78 3.17 9.33 -13.53
C THR A 78 2.75 7.86 -13.51
N VAL A 79 3.49 6.99 -12.82
CA VAL A 79 3.18 5.54 -12.81
C VAL A 79 2.30 5.09 -11.64
N GLY A 80 1.94 6.00 -10.73
CA GLY A 80 1.08 5.70 -9.58
C GLY A 80 1.79 4.92 -8.47
N CYS A 81 3.03 5.28 -8.12
CA CYS A 81 3.77 4.67 -7.01
C CYS A 81 4.47 5.70 -6.11
N SER A 82 5.25 5.24 -5.13
CA SER A 82 6.06 6.14 -4.29
C SER A 82 7.46 6.35 -4.87
N ALA A 83 7.97 7.58 -4.79
CA ALA A 83 9.35 7.89 -5.18
C ALA A 83 10.39 7.07 -4.39
N HIS A 84 10.06 6.69 -3.14
CA HIS A 84 10.90 5.80 -2.34
C HIS A 84 11.02 4.40 -2.95
N ALA A 85 9.92 3.84 -3.47
CA ALA A 85 9.94 2.54 -4.14
C ALA A 85 10.83 2.57 -5.39
N LEU A 86 10.72 3.63 -6.20
CA LEU A 86 11.59 3.81 -7.38
C LEU A 86 13.06 3.95 -6.97
N ARG A 87 13.38 4.78 -5.97
CA ARG A 87 14.78 5.00 -5.53
C ARG A 87 15.44 3.73 -4.96
N ARG A 88 14.65 2.83 -4.36
CA ARG A 88 15.14 1.53 -3.91
C ARG A 88 15.40 0.56 -5.06
N ARG A 89 14.59 0.62 -6.12
CA ARG A 89 14.69 -0.31 -7.26
C ARG A 89 15.68 0.16 -8.33
N PHE A 90 15.76 1.46 -8.58
CA PHE A 90 16.60 2.09 -9.59
C PHE A 90 17.50 3.16 -8.96
N PRO A 91 18.42 2.79 -8.07
CA PRO A 91 19.29 3.76 -7.41
C PRO A 91 20.16 4.48 -8.44
N GLY A 92 20.21 5.82 -8.36
CA GLY A 92 21.07 6.65 -9.21
C GLY A 92 20.57 6.92 -10.62
N GLN A 93 19.41 6.37 -11.03
CA GLN A 93 18.86 6.55 -12.38
C GLN A 93 18.09 7.87 -12.59
N GLY A 94 17.62 8.50 -11.51
CA GLY A 94 17.02 9.84 -11.56
C GLY A 94 17.98 10.96 -11.14
N TRP A 95 17.54 12.20 -11.33
CA TRP A 95 18.24 13.40 -10.89
C TRP A 95 18.74 13.32 -9.43
N THR A 96 19.97 13.76 -9.23
CA THR A 96 20.57 13.93 -7.91
C THR A 96 19.77 14.94 -7.08
N LYS A 97 19.93 14.89 -5.75
CA LYS A 97 19.26 15.85 -4.85
C LYS A 97 19.55 17.32 -5.20
N LEU A 98 20.74 17.60 -5.73
CA LEU A 98 21.16 18.93 -6.15
C LEU A 98 20.40 19.38 -7.40
N GLU A 99 20.25 18.50 -8.39
CA GLU A 99 19.49 18.77 -9.61
C GLU A 99 18.00 18.99 -9.31
N VAL A 100 17.42 18.15 -8.44
CA VAL A 100 16.04 18.33 -7.94
C VAL A 100 15.87 19.69 -7.25
N ALA A 101 16.84 20.09 -6.41
CA ALA A 101 16.80 21.37 -5.70
C ALA A 101 16.90 22.57 -6.66
N ARG A 102 17.80 22.49 -7.66
CA ARG A 102 17.96 23.51 -8.72
C ARG A 102 16.67 23.66 -9.54
N PHE A 103 16.08 22.55 -9.98
CA PHE A 103 14.82 22.58 -10.72
C PHE A 103 13.67 23.14 -9.88
N SER A 104 13.58 22.73 -8.61
CA SER A 104 12.57 23.28 -7.68
C SER A 104 12.73 24.78 -7.44
N ALA A 105 13.97 25.31 -7.44
CA ALA A 105 14.22 26.75 -7.37
C ALA A 105 13.83 27.46 -8.67
N PHE A 106 14.15 26.88 -9.82
CA PHE A 106 13.78 27.38 -11.14
C PHE A 106 12.25 27.46 -11.31
N MET A 107 11.52 26.37 -11.02
CA MET A 107 10.05 26.34 -11.13
C MET A 107 9.37 27.34 -10.20
N ARG A 108 9.90 27.56 -8.99
CA ARG A 108 9.40 28.62 -8.07
C ARG A 108 9.60 30.02 -8.63
N ARG A 109 10.71 30.26 -9.34
CA ARG A 109 10.97 31.53 -10.02
C ARG A 109 10.00 31.75 -11.19
N MET A 110 9.77 30.73 -12.01
CA MET A 110 8.83 30.81 -13.12
C MET A 110 7.39 31.05 -12.68
N LYS A 111 6.92 30.40 -11.61
CA LYS A 111 5.54 30.60 -11.09
C LYS A 111 5.28 31.96 -10.46
N ARG A 112 6.32 32.78 -10.24
CA ARG A 112 6.24 34.12 -9.64
C ARG A 112 6.33 35.25 -10.66
N ALA A 113 6.60 34.93 -11.92
CA ALA A 113 6.58 35.87 -13.05
C ALA A 113 5.22 35.82 -13.74
#